data_AF-A0A9E0W0A9-F1
#
_entry.id   AF-A0A9E0W0A9-F1
#
_cell.length_a   1.000
_cell.length_b   1.000
_cell.length_c   1.000
_cell.angle_alpha   90.00
_cell.angle_beta   90.00
_cell.angle_gamma   90.00
#
_symmetry.space_group_name_H-M   'P 1'
#
loop_
_entity.id
_entity.type
_entity.pdbx_description
1 polymer ?
#
loop_
_entity_poly.entity_id
_entity_poly.type
_entity_poly.pdbx_seq_one_letter_code
_entity_poly.pdbx_strand_id
1 'polypeptide(L)'
;MNDVAETQKNKGGNAKIIYILYLASLVLGITGLIGLVMAYINKGEAPDWLKSHYQWQIRTFWMGLLYTVIGVITTSIMIGFLILLLNLVWFIVRCVKGLSALDKQQPLPKPTSWLF
;
A
#
# COMPACT_ATOMS: atom_id res chain seq x y z
N MET A 1 -21.55 21.55 9.29
CA MET A 1 -21.59 20.88 7.96
C MET A 1 -20.23 20.93 7.26
N ASN A 2 -19.41 21.98 7.46
CA ASN A 2 -18.06 22.09 6.90
C ASN A 2 -17.05 21.13 7.56
N ASP A 3 -17.18 20.88 8.88
CA ASP A 3 -16.23 20.05 9.64
C ASP A 3 -16.24 18.57 9.22
N VAL A 4 -17.42 18.07 8.84
CA VAL A 4 -17.58 16.68 8.37
C VAL A 4 -16.93 16.51 6.99
N ALA A 5 -17.09 17.50 6.10
CA ALA A 5 -16.47 17.49 4.77
C ALA A 5 -14.94 17.62 4.85
N GLU A 6 -14.44 18.45 5.76
CA GLU A 6 -13.00 18.60 6.00
C GLU A 6 -12.37 17.33 6.57
N THR A 7 -13.06 16.68 7.52
CA THR A 7 -12.62 15.41 8.10
C THR A 7 -12.54 14.30 7.05
N GLN A 8 -13.51 14.24 6.12
CA GLN A 8 -13.50 13.28 5.00
C GLN A 8 -12.37 13.57 4.00
N LYS A 9 -12.15 14.85 3.67
CA LYS A 9 -11.04 15.30 2.80
C LYS A 9 -9.68 14.96 3.40
N ASN A 10 -9.52 15.14 4.71
CA ASN A 10 -8.28 14.86 5.44
C ASN A 10 -8.00 13.35 5.49
N LYS A 11 -9.03 12.52 5.71
CA LYS A 11 -8.91 11.05 5.68
C LYS A 11 -8.50 10.50 4.30
N GLY A 12 -8.98 11.09 3.21
CA GLY A 12 -8.53 10.78 1.84
C GLY A 12 -7.06 11.19 1.59
N GLY A 13 -6.64 12.33 2.14
CA GLY A 13 -5.26 12.80 2.11
C GLY A 13 -4.29 11.82 2.80
N ASN A 14 -4.65 11.31 3.96
CA ASN A 14 -3.81 10.35 4.70
C ASN A 14 -3.60 9.05 3.93
N ALA A 15 -4.63 8.53 3.28
CA ALA A 15 -4.50 7.35 2.42
C ALA A 15 -3.56 7.61 1.22
N LYS A 16 -3.59 8.81 0.62
CA LYS A 16 -2.63 9.20 -0.45
C LYS A 16 -1.19 9.26 0.09
N ILE A 17 -0.98 9.85 1.27
CA ILE A 17 0.33 9.96 1.92
C ILE A 17 0.94 8.57 2.13
N ILE A 18 0.17 7.58 2.58
CA ILE A 18 0.67 6.22 2.80
C ILE A 18 1.16 5.58 1.49
N TYR A 19 0.45 5.75 0.38
CA TYR A 19 0.92 5.26 -0.92
C TYR A 19 2.21 5.93 -1.37
N ILE A 20 2.35 7.24 -1.13
CA ILE A 20 3.59 7.98 -1.44
C ILE A 20 4.74 7.46 -0.56
N LEU A 21 4.50 7.23 0.73
CA LEU A 21 5.52 6.66 1.64
C LEU A 21 5.96 5.26 1.22
N TYR A 22 5.04 4.45 0.69
CA TYR A 22 5.36 3.14 0.14
C TYR A 22 6.23 3.24 -1.11
N LEU A 23 5.95 4.17 -2.02
CA LEU A 23 6.82 4.41 -3.17
C LEU A 23 8.19 4.92 -2.74
N ALA A 24 8.25 5.84 -1.76
CA ALA A 24 9.51 6.30 -1.17
C ALA A 24 10.29 5.17 -0.47
N SER A 25 9.58 4.17 0.06
CA SER A 25 10.20 3.03 0.74
C SER A 25 10.95 2.10 -0.20
N LEU A 26 10.71 2.19 -1.50
CA LEU A 26 11.51 1.45 -2.48
C LEU A 26 12.97 1.94 -2.53
N VAL A 27 13.21 3.19 -2.13
CA VAL A 27 14.54 3.80 -2.08
C VAL A 27 15.11 3.77 -0.66
N LEU A 28 14.27 4.05 0.35
CA LEU A 28 14.71 4.22 1.73
C LEU A 28 14.49 2.98 2.63
N GLY A 29 13.67 2.03 2.19
CA GLY A 29 13.28 0.81 2.95
C GLY A 29 12.38 1.08 4.15
N ILE A 30 12.83 1.92 5.09
CA ILE A 30 12.22 2.12 6.41
C ILE A 30 10.90 2.90 6.33
N THR A 31 10.70 3.76 5.33
CA THR A 31 9.47 4.57 5.22
C THR A 31 8.22 3.72 4.98
N GLY A 32 8.38 2.46 4.56
CA GLY A 32 7.29 1.50 4.37
C GLY A 32 6.67 1.08 5.70
N LEU A 33 7.48 0.93 6.76
CA LEU A 33 6.99 0.64 8.11
C LEU A 33 6.15 1.80 8.66
N ILE A 34 6.58 3.04 8.43
CA ILE A 34 5.84 4.23 8.86
C ILE A 34 4.47 4.28 8.15
N GLY A 35 4.44 4.02 6.84
CA GLY A 35 3.19 3.92 6.08
C GLY A 35 2.27 2.80 6.59
N LEU A 36 2.82 1.65 6.98
CA LEU A 36 2.07 0.52 7.53
C LEU A 36 1.40 0.89 8.86
N VAL A 37 2.15 1.51 9.77
CA VAL A 37 1.65 1.94 11.07
C VAL A 37 0.51 2.94 10.89
N MET A 38 0.70 3.95 10.01
CA MET A 38 -0.37 4.89 9.68
C MET A 38 -1.60 4.22 9.08
N ALA A 39 -1.42 3.18 8.25
CA ALA A 39 -2.54 2.44 7.69
C ALA A 39 -3.34 1.68 8.76
N TYR A 40 -2.68 1.07 9.74
CA TYR A 40 -3.37 0.39 10.85
C TYR A 40 -4.12 1.36 11.75
N ILE A 41 -3.51 2.48 12.12
CA ILE A 41 -4.12 3.51 12.97
C ILE A 41 -5.34 4.10 12.26
N ASN A 42 -5.17 4.56 11.02
CA ASN A 42 -6.23 5.28 10.31
C ASN A 42 -7.37 4.37 9.84
N LYS A 43 -7.14 3.05 9.71
CA LYS A 43 -8.19 2.09 9.36
C LYS A 43 -9.32 2.03 10.38
N GLY A 44 -9.01 2.20 11.68
CA GLY A 44 -10.00 2.08 12.76
C GLY A 44 -11.09 3.14 12.70
N GLU A 45 -10.71 4.38 12.36
CA GLU A 45 -11.60 5.54 12.35
C GLU A 45 -12.11 5.89 10.94
N ALA A 46 -11.73 5.13 9.91
CA ALA A 46 -12.05 5.44 8.53
C ALA A 46 -13.51 5.09 8.15
N PRO A 47 -14.11 5.82 7.20
CA PRO A 47 -15.31 5.40 6.49
C PRO A 47 -15.10 4.05 5.79
N ASP A 48 -16.17 3.28 5.59
CA ASP A 48 -16.07 1.91 5.04
C ASP A 48 -15.40 1.85 3.65
N TRP A 49 -15.59 2.87 2.81
CA TRP A 49 -14.92 2.95 1.51
C TRP A 49 -13.40 3.11 1.66
N LEU A 50 -12.92 3.89 2.64
CA LEU A 50 -11.50 4.08 2.97
C LEU A 50 -10.89 2.86 3.67
N LYS A 51 -11.66 2.12 4.47
CA LYS A 51 -11.20 0.87 5.10
C LYS A 51 -10.68 -0.13 4.07
N SER A 52 -11.31 -0.19 2.88
CA SER A 52 -10.85 -1.05 1.77
C SER A 52 -9.45 -0.67 1.27
N HIS A 53 -9.14 0.63 1.20
CA HIS A 53 -7.82 1.15 0.81
C HIS A 53 -6.76 0.82 1.86
N TYR A 54 -7.05 1.02 3.15
CA TYR A 54 -6.12 0.66 4.22
C TYR A 54 -5.84 -0.84 4.28
N GLN A 55 -6.85 -1.69 4.08
CA GLN A 55 -6.65 -3.14 3.99
C GLN A 55 -5.75 -3.53 2.81
N TRP A 56 -5.93 -2.88 1.66
CA TRP A 56 -5.09 -3.09 0.49
C TRP A 56 -3.62 -2.70 0.73
N GLN A 57 -3.40 -1.55 1.37
CA GLN A 57 -2.06 -1.07 1.75
C GLN A 57 -1.38 -2.02 2.72
N ILE A 58 -2.06 -2.44 3.78
CA ILE A 58 -1.53 -3.38 4.77
C ILE A 58 -1.11 -4.69 4.10
N ARG A 59 -1.98 -5.27 3.26
CA ARG A 59 -1.67 -6.52 2.55
C ARG A 59 -0.52 -6.37 1.57
N THR A 60 -0.46 -5.25 0.84
CA THR A 60 0.61 -5.00 -0.14
C THR A 60 1.97 -4.92 0.54
N PHE A 61 2.05 -4.30 1.73
CA PHE A 61 3.27 -4.29 2.53
C PHE A 61 3.71 -5.69 2.94
N TRP A 62 2.83 -6.48 3.55
CA TRP A 62 3.17 -7.83 4.01
C TRP A 62 3.59 -8.77 2.87
N MET A 63 2.91 -8.70 1.73
CA MET A 63 3.29 -9.45 0.54
C MET A 63 4.63 -8.99 -0.03
N GLY A 64 4.82 -7.68 -0.16
CA GLY A 64 6.08 -7.10 -0.62
C GLY A 64 7.25 -7.50 0.28
N LEU A 65 7.06 -7.47 1.60
CA LEU A 65 8.05 -7.91 2.58
C LEU A 65 8.37 -9.40 2.43
N LEU A 66 7.35 -10.25 2.31
CA LEU A 66 7.51 -11.69 2.14
C LEU A 66 8.29 -12.03 0.86
N TYR A 67 7.91 -11.44 -0.28
CA TYR A 67 8.64 -11.62 -1.54
C TYR A 67 10.05 -11.04 -1.52
N THR A 68 10.28 -9.94 -0.80
CA THR A 68 11.63 -9.39 -0.61
C THR A 68 12.49 -10.35 0.21
N VAL A 69 11.97 -10.90 1.31
CA VAL A 69 12.70 -11.90 2.12
C VAL A 69 13.03 -13.14 1.31
N ILE A 70 12.04 -13.69 0.58
CA ILE A 70 12.25 -14.84 -0.31
C ILE A 70 13.28 -14.50 -1.40
N GLY A 71 13.16 -13.33 -2.02
CA GLY A 71 14.07 -12.84 -3.06
C GLY A 71 15.50 -12.77 -2.53
N VAL A 72 15.72 -12.14 -1.37
CA VAL A 72 17.03 -12.02 -0.71
C VAL A 72 17.64 -13.39 -0.41
N ILE A 73 16.88 -14.32 0.18
CA ILE A 73 17.34 -15.68 0.48
C ILE A 73 17.73 -16.43 -0.81
N THR A 74 16.94 -16.28 -1.87
CA THR A 74 17.14 -16.97 -3.15
C THR A 74 18.21 -16.29 -4.02
N THR A 75 18.71 -15.11 -3.63
CA THR A 75 19.78 -14.39 -4.36
C THR A 75 21.06 -15.21 -4.43
N SER A 76 21.31 -16.07 -3.44
CA SER A 76 22.43 -17.01 -3.41
C SER A 76 22.48 -17.94 -4.64
N ILE A 77 21.35 -18.18 -5.30
CA ILE A 77 21.21 -19.04 -6.50
C ILE A 77 21.01 -18.17 -7.76
N MET A 78 21.29 -16.86 -7.70
CA MET A 78 21.01 -15.82 -8.71
C MET A 78 19.54 -15.64 -9.14
N ILE A 79 18.65 -16.59 -8.87
CA ILE A 79 17.22 -16.51 -9.16
C ILE A 79 16.54 -15.40 -8.32
N GLY A 80 17.08 -15.10 -7.14
CA GLY A 80 16.56 -14.04 -6.27
C GLY A 80 16.44 -12.66 -6.94
N PHE A 81 17.35 -12.31 -7.86
CA PHE A 81 17.28 -11.04 -8.58
C PHE A 81 16.01 -10.92 -9.44
N LEU A 82 15.58 -12.00 -10.10
CA LEU A 82 14.34 -12.02 -10.87
C LEU A 82 13.12 -11.87 -9.96
N ILE A 83 13.12 -12.55 -8.81
CA ILE A 83 12.05 -12.46 -7.82
C ILE A 83 11.93 -11.04 -7.28
N LEU A 84 13.05 -10.40 -6.92
CA LEU A 84 13.08 -9.04 -6.41
C LEU A 84 12.59 -8.03 -7.47
N LEU A 85 12.99 -8.19 -8.73
CA LEU A 85 12.56 -7.33 -9.83
C LEU A 85 11.06 -7.48 -10.12
N LEU A 86 10.54 -8.71 -10.15
CA LEU A 86 9.11 -8.96 -10.30
C LEU A 86 8.31 -8.42 -9.11
N ASN A 87 8.81 -8.59 -7.88
CA ASN A 87 8.21 -8.03 -6.68
C ASN A 87 8.16 -6.49 -6.73
N LEU A 88 9.24 -5.85 -7.19
CA LEU A 88 9.30 -4.40 -7.35
C LEU A 88 8.22 -3.89 -8.31
N VAL A 89 8.12 -4.49 -9.50
CA VAL A 89 7.10 -4.12 -10.49
C VAL A 89 5.69 -4.37 -9.94
N TRP A 90 5.47 -5.52 -9.32
CA TRP A 90 4.19 -5.87 -8.71
C TRP A 90 3.78 -4.87 -7.62
N PHE A 91 4.72 -4.50 -6.73
CA PHE A 91 4.49 -3.56 -5.64
C PHE A 91 4.12 -2.16 -6.16
N ILE A 92 4.83 -1.67 -7.18
CA ILE A 92 4.54 -0.39 -7.84
C ILE A 92 3.13 -0.41 -8.46
N VAL A 93 2.80 -1.45 -9.24
CA VAL A 93 1.48 -1.57 -9.88
C VAL A 93 0.36 -1.58 -8.85
N ARG A 94 0.53 -2.29 -7.73
CA ARG A 94 -0.46 -2.33 -6.63
C ARG A 94 -0.65 -0.98 -5.96
N CYS A 95 0.43 -0.22 -5.78
CA CYS A 95 0.37 1.14 -5.25
C CYS A 95 -0.35 2.10 -6.22
N VAL A 96 -0.01 2.05 -7.51
CA VAL A 96 -0.63 2.91 -8.54
C VAL A 96 -2.12 2.61 -8.70
N LYS A 97 -2.52 1.33 -8.69
CA LYS A 97 -3.95 0.95 -8.73
C LYS A 97 -4.72 1.46 -7.51
N GLY A 98 -4.13 1.32 -6.33
CA GLY A 98 -4.70 1.84 -5.09
C GLY A 98 -4.85 3.36 -5.11
N LEU A 99 -3.81 4.08 -5.55
CA LEU A 99 -3.83 5.53 -5.75
C LEU A 99 -4.89 5.97 -6.77
N SER A 100 -4.99 5.28 -7.91
CA SER A 100 -5.95 5.62 -8.97
C SER A 100 -7.40 5.43 -8.50
N ALA A 101 -7.68 4.36 -7.75
CA ALA A 101 -8.99 4.13 -7.15
C ALA A 101 -9.33 5.19 -6.09
N LEU A 102 -8.34 5.60 -5.30
CA LEU A 102 -8.47 6.66 -4.29
C LEU A 102 -8.73 8.03 -4.92
N ASP A 103 -8.07 8.33 -6.05
CA ASP A 103 -8.26 9.58 -6.80
C ASP A 103 -9.65 9.68 -7.42
N LYS A 104 -10.21 8.54 -7.86
CA LYS A 104 -11.60 8.44 -8.33
C LYS A 104 -12.64 8.44 -7.19
N GLN A 105 -12.21 8.55 -5.92
CA GLN A 105 -13.06 8.44 -4.73
C GLN A 105 -13.92 7.16 -4.69
N GLN A 106 -13.42 6.06 -5.28
CA GLN A 106 -14.13 4.79 -5.34
C GLN A 106 -13.60 3.82 -4.28
N PRO A 107 -14.48 3.03 -3.63
CA PRO A 107 -14.03 1.90 -2.83
C PRO A 107 -13.32 0.88 -3.74
N LEU A 108 -12.30 0.21 -3.22
CA LEU A 108 -11.67 -0.89 -3.95
C LEU A 108 -12.67 -2.06 -4.06
N PRO A 109 -13.05 -2.51 -5.28
CA PRO A 109 -14.07 -3.55 -5.44
C PRO A 109 -13.63 -4.91 -4.92
N LYS A 110 -12.31 -5.17 -4.80
CA LYS A 110 -11.73 -6.44 -4.36
C LYS A 110 -10.51 -6.22 -3.45
N PRO A 111 -10.68 -5.75 -2.19
CA PRO A 111 -9.57 -5.47 -1.28
C PRO A 111 -8.75 -6.72 -0.91
N THR A 112 -9.31 -7.91 -1.13
CA THR A 112 -8.69 -9.21 -0.84
C THR A 112 -7.98 -9.86 -2.03
N SER A 113 -8.02 -9.23 -3.21
CA SER A 113 -7.39 -9.75 -4.42
C SER A 113 -5.88 -9.99 -4.21
N TRP A 114 -5.47 -11.23 -4.49
CA TRP A 114 -4.06 -11.64 -4.57
C TRP A 114 -3.38 -11.18 -5.86
N LEU A 115 -4.15 -11.07 -6.95
CA LEU A 115 -3.68 -10.63 -8.26
C LEU A 115 -4.60 -9.53 -8.78
N PHE A 116 -4.03 -8.33 -8.83
CA PHE A 116 -4.56 -7.10 -9.46
C PHE A 116 -5.81 -6.47 -8.85
#